data_AF-A0A0C2HAK7-F1
#
_entry.id   AF-A0A0C2HAK7-F1
#
_cell.length_a   1.000
_cell.length_b   1.000
_cell.length_c   1.000
_cell.angle_alpha   90.00
_cell.angle_beta   90.00
_cell.angle_gamma   90.00
#
_symmetry.space_group_name_H-M   'P 1'
#
loop_
_entity.id
_entity.type
_entity.pdbx_description
1 polymer ?
#
loop_
_entity_poly.entity_id
_entity_poly.type
_entity_poly.pdbx_seq_one_letter_code
_entity_poly.pdbx_strand_id
1 'polypeptide(L)' 'MVQNAGPATKKVERRLGVMEMKTVRWMAGITREDRLRNENIRERFGIATIADKLREIRLRWYGQKIRKADPANEWDKR' A
#
# COMPACT_ATOMS: atom_id res chain seq x y z
N MET A 1 4.34 16.33 -7.24
CA MET A 1 3.30 15.71 -6.40
C MET A 1 2.34 14.92 -7.31
N VAL A 2 2.46 13.59 -7.41
CA VAL A 2 1.47 12.79 -8.16
C VAL A 2 0.64 12.00 -7.15
N GLN A 3 -0.42 12.64 -6.65
CA GLN A 3 -1.46 12.04 -5.81
C GLN A 3 -2.79 11.94 -6.57
N ASN A 4 -2.81 11.42 -7.81
CA ASN A 4 -4.09 11.24 -8.50
C ASN A 4 -4.65 9.85 -8.22
N ALA A 5 -5.07 9.66 -6.96
CA ALA A 5 -5.96 8.60 -6.54
C ALA A 5 -7.39 9.15 -6.58
N GLY A 6 -8.11 8.90 -7.67
CA GLY A 6 -9.53 9.28 -7.79
C GLY A 6 -10.40 8.68 -6.68
N PRO A 7 -11.62 9.19 -6.45
CA PRO A 7 -12.45 8.82 -5.30
C PRO A 7 -12.73 7.32 -5.18
N ALA A 8 -12.83 6.60 -6.31
CA ALA A 8 -12.98 5.14 -6.33
C ALA A 8 -11.76 4.40 -5.73
N THR A 9 -10.55 4.88 -5.98
CA THR A 9 -9.30 4.23 -5.52
C THR A 9 -9.08 4.42 -4.02
N LYS A 10 -9.36 5.60 -3.45
CA LYS A 10 -9.29 5.84 -2.00
C LYS A 10 -10.29 4.98 -1.21
N LYS A 11 -11.46 4.69 -1.79
CA LYS A 11 -12.45 3.79 -1.19
C LYS A 11 -11.92 2.36 -1.09
N VAL A 12 -11.23 1.88 -2.13
CA VAL A 12 -10.60 0.55 -2.15
C VAL A 12 -9.45 0.49 -1.13
N GLU A 13 -8.56 1.49 -1.12
CA GLU A 13 -7.47 1.59 -0.13
C GLU A 13 -7.99 1.52 1.31
N ARG A 14 -9.07 2.26 1.63
CA ARG A 14 -9.68 2.21 2.96
C ARG A 14 -10.23 0.83 3.30
N ARG A 15 -10.93 0.17 2.35
CA ARG A 15 -11.47 -1.19 2.55
C ARG A 15 -10.36 -2.20 2.81
N LEU A 16 -9.26 -2.10 2.06
CA LEU A 16 -8.09 -2.95 2.25
C LEU A 16 -7.44 -2.70 3.62
N GLY A 17 -7.36 -1.45 4.10
CA GLY A 17 -6.84 -1.15 5.43
C GLY A 17 -7.70 -1.71 6.57
N VAL A 18 -9.03 -1.73 6.40
CA VAL A 18 -9.94 -2.39 7.35
C VAL A 18 -9.73 -3.90 7.35
N MET A 19 -9.60 -4.51 6.17
CA MET A 19 -9.37 -5.95 6.04
C MET A 19 -8.03 -6.37 6.65
N GLU A 20 -6.94 -5.64 6.35
CA GLU A 20 -5.61 -5.82 6.96
C GLU A 20 -5.73 -5.89 8.48
N MET A 21 -6.32 -4.85 9.10
CA MET A 21 -6.41 -4.77 10.55
C MET A 21 -7.29 -5.87 11.15
N LYS A 22 -8.38 -6.25 10.47
CA LYS A 22 -9.23 -7.36 10.91
C LYS A 22 -8.47 -8.68 10.92
N THR A 23 -7.68 -8.95 9.88
CA THR A 23 -6.86 -10.16 9.78
C THR A 23 -5.76 -10.18 10.83
N VAL A 24 -5.04 -9.07 11.03
CA VAL A 24 -3.99 -8.98 12.05
C VAL A 24 -4.54 -9.20 13.45
N ARG A 25 -5.66 -8.54 13.79
CA ARG A 25 -6.33 -8.74 15.09
C ARG A 25 -6.75 -10.18 15.31
N TRP A 26 -7.35 -10.81 14.29
CA TRP A 26 -7.77 -12.20 14.37
C TRP A 26 -6.59 -13.15 14.60
N MET A 27 -5.51 -13.02 13.82
CA MET A 27 -4.32 -13.87 13.96
C MET A 27 -3.60 -13.65 15.31
N ALA A 28 -3.61 -12.43 15.82
CA ALA A 28 -2.98 -12.08 17.09
C ALA A 28 -3.85 -12.37 18.32
N GLY A 29 -5.09 -12.84 18.14
CA GLY A 29 -6.06 -13.02 19.23
C GLY A 29 -6.48 -11.70 19.90
N ILE A 30 -6.27 -10.56 19.25
CA ILE A 30 -6.57 -9.23 19.81
C ILE A 30 -8.05 -8.93 19.64
N THR A 31 -8.72 -8.75 20.76
CA THR A 31 -10.15 -8.47 20.84
C THR A 31 -10.42 -6.98 21.06
N ARG A 32 -11.69 -6.63 21.30
CA ARG A 32 -12.07 -5.25 21.67
C ARG A 32 -11.71 -4.93 23.13
N GLU A 33 -11.57 -5.94 23.99
CA GLU A 33 -11.26 -5.77 25.42
C GLU A 33 -9.84 -5.28 25.64
N ASP A 34 -8.90 -5.68 24.77
CA ASP A 34 -7.51 -5.25 24.83
C ASP A 34 -7.35 -3.74 24.62
N ARG A 35 -8.36 -3.07 24.03
CA ARG A 35 -8.39 -1.62 23.75
C ARG A 35 -7.13 -1.09 23.04
N LEU A 36 -6.42 -1.98 22.33
CA LEU A 36 -5.22 -1.63 21.59
C LEU A 36 -5.57 -0.79 20.36
N ARG A 37 -4.85 0.32 20.21
CA ARG A 37 -4.92 1.18 19.03
C ARG A 37 -4.33 0.44 17.81
N ASN A 38 -4.89 0.72 16.64
CA ASN A 38 -4.45 0.09 15.39
C ASN A 38 -2.99 0.43 15.07
N GLU A 39 -2.54 1.63 15.41
CA GLU A 39 -1.15 2.07 15.26
C GLU A 39 -0.21 1.19 16.10
N ASN A 40 -0.52 0.98 17.37
CA ASN A 40 0.28 0.13 18.27
C ASN A 40 0.33 -1.33 17.80
N ILE A 41 -0.78 -1.85 17.26
CA ILE A 41 -0.82 -3.20 16.69
C ILE A 41 0.15 -3.30 15.50
N ARG A 42 0.13 -2.32 14.60
CA ARG A 42 1.04 -2.30 13.43
C ARG A 42 2.49 -2.19 13.83
N GLU A 43 2.80 -1.32 14.78
CA GLU A 43 4.16 -1.15 15.31
C GLU A 43 4.67 -2.45 15.93
N ARG A 44 3.85 -3.08 16.80
CA ARG A 44 4.21 -4.34 17.46
C ARG A 44 4.53 -5.47 16.49
N PHE A 45 3.80 -5.55 15.37
CA PHE A 45 4.01 -6.58 14.36
C PHE A 45 4.93 -6.14 13.20
N GLY A 46 5.47 -4.92 13.23
CA GLY A 46 6.28 -4.38 12.13
C GLY A 46 5.54 -4.29 10.80
N ILE A 47 4.21 -4.14 10.83
CA ILE A 47 3.36 -4.15 9.64
C ILE A 47 3.33 -2.75 9.03
N ALA A 48 3.94 -2.60 7.85
CA ALA A 48 3.77 -1.42 7.02
C ALA A 48 2.30 -1.31 6.57
N THR A 49 1.77 -0.08 6.49
CA THR A 49 0.36 0.09 6.10
C THR A 49 0.13 -0.35 4.67
N ILE A 50 -1.02 -0.94 4.36
CA ILE A 50 -1.38 -1.27 2.97
C ILE A 50 -1.35 -0.03 2.07
N ALA A 51 -1.64 1.15 2.62
CA ALA A 51 -1.55 2.41 1.88
C ALA A 51 -0.12 2.72 1.44
N ASP A 52 0.88 2.49 2.30
CA ASP A 52 2.29 2.64 1.96
C ASP A 52 2.71 1.64 0.87
N LYS A 53 2.25 0.38 0.97
CA LYS A 53 2.56 -0.63 -0.05
C LYS A 53 1.92 -0.33 -1.39
N LEU A 54 0.67 0.13 -1.39
CA LEU A 54 -0.04 0.56 -2.60
C LEU A 54 0.63 1.79 -3.23
N ARG A 55 1.14 2.72 -2.41
CA ARG A 55 1.95 3.84 -2.88
C ARG A 55 3.24 3.34 -3.55
N GLU A 56 3.96 2.42 -2.92
CA GLU A 56 5.19 1.84 -3.46
C GLU A 56 4.94 1.14 -4.81
N ILE A 57 3.92 0.28 -4.89
CA ILE A 57 3.55 -0.45 -6.13
C ILE A 57 3.20 0.54 -7.24
N ARG A 58 2.45 1.59 -6.91
CA ARG A 58 2.06 2.61 -7.89
C ARG A 58 3.28 3.37 -8.41
N LEU A 59 4.22 3.74 -7.54
CA LEU A 59 5.46 4.38 -7.94
C LEU A 59 6.32 3.46 -8.82
N ARG A 60 6.45 2.18 -8.47
CA ARG A 60 7.14 1.19 -9.31
C ARG A 60 6.50 1.07 -10.69
N TRP A 61 5.16 1.06 -10.76
CA TRP A 61 4.43 1.00 -12.03
C TRP A 61 4.70 2.25 -12.89
N TYR A 62 4.66 3.44 -12.30
CA TYR A 62 5.01 4.67 -13.01
C TYR A 62 6.47 4.69 -13.48
N GLY A 63 7.42 4.32 -12.61
CA GLY A 63 8.83 4.22 -12.98
C GLY A 63 9.06 3.23 -14.13
N GLN A 64 8.37 2.09 -14.11
CA GLN A 64 8.40 1.13 -15.21
C GLN A 64 7.85 1.72 -16.51
N LYS A 65 6.74 2.45 -16.45
CA LYS A 65 6.13 3.07 -17.63
C LYS A 65 7.04 4.15 -18.22
N ILE A 66 7.62 5.00 -17.39
CA ILE A 66 8.58 6.03 -17.80
C ILE A 66 9.78 5.37 -18.47
N ARG A 67 10.39 4.36 -17.83
CA ARG A 67 11.52 3.62 -18.41
C ARG A 67 11.17 2.92 -19.72
N LYS A 68 9.96 2.40 -19.91
CA LYS A 68 9.60 1.82 -21.22
C LYS A 68 9.41 2.87 -22.32
N ALA A 69 9.13 4.11 -21.94
CA ALA A 69 8.88 5.21 -22.87
C ALA A 69 10.13 6.09 -23.12
N ASP A 70 11.26 5.78 -22.47
CA ASP A 70 12.50 6.53 -22.64
C ASP A 70 13.18 6.17 -23.97
N PRO A 71 13.36 7.15 -24.89
CA PRO A 71 13.97 6.93 -26.20
C PRO A 71 15.45 6.54 -26.12
N ALA A 72 16.14 6.79 -25.00
CA ALA A 72 17.50 6.27 -24.79
C ALA A 72 17.54 4.73 -24.81
N ASN A 73 16.42 4.08 -24.53
CA ASN A 73 16.28 2.63 -24.37
C ASN A 73 15.88 1.94 -25.69
N GLU A 74 15.76 2.74 -26.75
CA GLU A 74 15.46 2.33 -28.11
C GLU A 74 16.74 2.09 -28.91
N TRP A 75 17.80 2.86 -28.63
CA TRP A 75 19.14 2.70 -29.23
C TRP A 75 19.83 1.39 -28.83
N ASP A 76 19.52 0.85 -27.65
CA ASP A 76 20.10 -0.38 -27.10
C ASP A 76 19.47 -1.67 -27.69
N LYS A 77 18.46 -1.53 -28.55
CA LYS A 77 17.73 -2.67 -29.17
C LYS A 77 18.08 -2.89 -30.64
N ARG A 78 19.13 -2.24 -31.15
CA ARG A 78 19.52 -2.28 -32.57
C ARG A 78 20.78 -3.10 -32.78
#